data_AF-A0A3D3NRR9-F1
#
_entry.id   AF-A0A3D3NRR9-F1
#
_cell.length_a   1.000
_cell.length_b   1.000
_cell.length_c   1.000
_cell.angle_alpha   90.00
_cell.angle_beta   90.00
_cell.angle_gamma   90.00
#
_symmetry.space_group_name_H-M   'P 1'
#
loop_
_entity.id
_entity.type
_entity.pdbx_description
1 polymer ?
#
loop_
_entity_poly.entity_id
_entity_poly.type
_entity_poly.pdbx_seq_one_letter_code
_entity_poly.pdbx_strand_id
1 'polypeptide(L)'
;ISGLDMDTLKPGDELDTSIKAHVAVTGMTRIQGVKRKAEIALLDLTGEGRITPLHPQTREWKPSALLTLTLAKGSILGGQQTIGDAAGKDLRKLEEFGIDLAPVPIGGPLQQDAPIQARWVNGALILPQGCLFVFPDYEVALAPKSWLDTGRDTHELDIRLSCGPELQERLHTGIAGARLGRDFARGLIAALSDKRGRLTFDIKSRGSLSDPKVTPDTDRALKNLMSGQGLGDLLKGFLK
;
A
#
# COMPACT_ATOMS: atom_id res chain seq x y z
N ILE A 1 -25.57 18.86 -12.23
CA ILE A 1 -24.47 19.65 -12.83
C ILE A 1 -24.91 19.98 -14.24
N SER A 2 -25.30 21.23 -14.49
CA SER A 2 -25.51 21.75 -15.84
C SER A 2 -24.21 21.60 -16.61
N GLY A 3 -24.27 20.99 -17.80
CA GLY A 3 -23.08 20.65 -18.59
C GLY A 3 -22.20 21.87 -18.83
N LEU A 4 -20.89 21.68 -18.67
CA LEU A 4 -19.89 22.63 -19.13
C LEU A 4 -20.07 22.82 -20.64
N ASP A 5 -20.26 24.07 -21.07
CA ASP A 5 -20.26 24.42 -22.49
C ASP A 5 -18.82 24.34 -23.02
N MET A 6 -18.50 23.21 -23.66
CA MET A 6 -17.15 22.93 -24.12
C MET A 6 -16.67 23.91 -25.20
N ASP A 7 -17.58 24.60 -25.89
CA ASP A 7 -17.24 25.55 -26.95
C ASP A 7 -16.68 26.87 -26.40
N THR A 8 -16.76 27.09 -25.08
CA THR A 8 -16.27 28.30 -24.41
C THR A 8 -14.87 28.17 -23.82
N LEU A 9 -14.33 26.95 -23.72
CA LEU A 9 -13.04 26.68 -23.08
C LEU A 9 -11.87 27.09 -23.96
N LYS A 10 -10.90 27.79 -23.37
CA LYS A 10 -9.65 28.21 -24.01
C LYS A 10 -8.46 27.42 -23.48
N PRO A 11 -7.37 27.28 -24.27
CA PRO A 11 -6.12 26.72 -23.77
C PRO A 11 -5.61 27.52 -22.57
N GLY A 12 -5.31 26.81 -21.48
CA GLY A 12 -4.89 27.43 -20.21
C GLY A 12 -6.02 27.70 -19.22
N ASP A 13 -7.28 27.48 -19.61
CA ASP A 13 -8.39 27.52 -18.65
C ASP A 13 -8.23 26.39 -17.62
N GLU A 14 -8.45 26.75 -16.37
CA GLU A 14 -8.40 25.87 -15.22
C GLU A 14 -9.75 25.87 -14.52
N LEU A 15 -10.20 24.68 -14.12
CA LEU A 15 -11.39 24.51 -13.31
C LEU A 15 -10.95 24.08 -11.92
N ASP A 16 -11.19 24.94 -10.93
CA ASP A 16 -11.03 24.57 -9.53
C ASP A 16 -12.21 23.69 -9.10
N THR A 17 -11.92 22.64 -8.36
CA THR A 17 -12.90 21.71 -7.83
C THR A 17 -12.67 21.45 -6.35
N SER A 18 -13.75 21.35 -5.60
CA SER A 18 -13.74 20.88 -4.22
C SER A 18 -14.35 19.49 -4.16
N ILE A 19 -13.66 18.56 -3.53
CA ILE A 19 -14.09 17.17 -3.37
C ILE A 19 -14.40 16.96 -1.89
N LYS A 20 -15.63 16.53 -1.62
CA LYS A 20 -16.01 15.93 -0.34
C LYS A 20 -16.75 14.64 -0.64
N ALA A 21 -16.24 13.54 -0.13
CA ALA A 21 -16.80 12.24 -0.35
C ALA A 21 -16.79 11.45 0.96
N HIS A 22 -17.93 10.85 1.26
CA HIS A 22 -18.07 9.82 2.27
C HIS A 22 -18.32 8.51 1.54
N VAL A 23 -17.39 7.56 1.64
CA VAL A 23 -17.44 6.29 0.91
C VAL A 23 -17.54 5.16 1.91
N ALA A 24 -18.69 4.48 1.92
CA ALA A 24 -18.89 3.25 2.69
C ALA A 24 -18.94 2.06 1.72
N VAL A 25 -18.00 1.13 1.86
CA VAL A 25 -17.94 -0.10 1.08
C VAL A 25 -18.23 -1.28 2.01
N THR A 26 -19.32 -2.00 1.70
CA THR A 26 -19.65 -3.25 2.39
C THR A 26 -19.65 -4.40 1.39
N GLY A 27 -19.24 -5.58 1.84
CA GLY A 27 -19.20 -6.75 0.98
C GLY A 27 -19.12 -8.06 1.77
N MET A 28 -19.19 -9.17 1.05
CA MET A 28 -19.04 -10.49 1.65
C MET A 28 -17.57 -10.87 1.67
N THR A 29 -16.99 -11.02 2.86
CA THR A 29 -15.59 -11.40 3.01
C THR A 29 -15.43 -12.61 3.93
N ARG A 30 -14.34 -13.37 3.78
CA ARG A 30 -14.01 -14.45 4.71
C ARG A 30 -13.27 -13.83 5.89
N ILE A 31 -13.84 -14.02 7.07
CA ILE A 31 -13.25 -13.64 8.36
C ILE A 31 -13.21 -14.91 9.18
N GLN A 32 -12.02 -15.36 9.60
CA GLN A 32 -11.83 -16.63 10.30
C GLN A 32 -12.46 -17.81 9.53
N GLY A 33 -12.26 -17.83 8.21
CA GLY A 33 -12.79 -18.88 7.33
C GLY A 33 -14.29 -18.82 7.00
N VAL A 34 -15.08 -17.98 7.66
CA VAL A 34 -16.53 -17.86 7.42
C VAL A 34 -16.83 -16.65 6.54
N LYS A 35 -17.57 -16.87 5.45
CA LYS A 35 -18.03 -15.80 4.55
C LYS A 35 -19.17 -15.03 5.22
N ARG A 36 -18.93 -13.78 5.61
CA ARG A 36 -19.91 -12.92 6.27
C ARG A 36 -19.87 -11.51 5.67
N LYS A 37 -20.97 -10.76 5.83
CA LYS A 37 -21.00 -9.35 5.43
C LYS A 37 -20.08 -8.57 6.38
N ALA A 38 -19.20 -7.77 5.82
CA ALA A 38 -18.29 -6.92 6.57
C ALA A 38 -18.22 -5.54 5.92
N GLU A 39 -17.93 -4.54 6.74
CA GLU A 39 -17.47 -3.25 6.26
C GLU A 39 -16.02 -3.41 5.81
N ILE A 40 -15.79 -3.15 4.52
CA ILE A 40 -14.48 -3.31 3.87
C ILE A 40 -13.75 -1.97 3.88
N ALA A 41 -14.49 -0.86 3.79
CA ALA A 41 -13.93 0.46 3.93
C ALA A 41 -14.99 1.47 4.39
N LEU A 42 -14.57 2.43 5.20
CA LEU A 42 -15.32 3.62 5.55
C LEU A 42 -14.38 4.82 5.43
N LEU A 43 -14.53 5.59 4.36
CA LEU A 43 -13.57 6.62 3.99
C LEU A 43 -14.22 7.99 4.04
N ASP A 44 -13.65 8.87 4.87
CA ASP A 44 -13.94 10.28 4.86
C ASP A 44 -12.85 11.00 4.08
N LEU A 45 -13.17 11.36 2.83
CA LEU A 45 -12.26 11.98 1.89
C LEU A 45 -12.66 13.43 1.66
N THR A 46 -11.71 14.33 1.85
CA THR A 46 -11.83 15.72 1.44
C THR A 46 -10.68 16.09 0.53
N GLY A 47 -10.85 17.12 -0.28
CA GLY A 47 -9.76 17.62 -1.08
C GLY A 47 -10.15 18.72 -2.02
N GLU A 48 -9.15 19.20 -2.71
CA GLU A 48 -9.25 20.23 -3.74
C GLU A 48 -8.52 19.73 -4.97
N GLY A 49 -8.97 20.19 -6.13
CA GLY A 49 -8.38 19.81 -7.38
C GLY A 49 -8.38 20.95 -8.36
N ARG A 50 -7.44 20.87 -9.29
CA ARG A 50 -7.36 21.74 -10.45
C ARG A 50 -7.42 20.89 -11.70
N ILE A 51 -8.44 21.09 -12.51
CA ILE A 51 -8.65 20.37 -13.75
C ILE A 51 -8.25 21.27 -14.90
N THR A 52 -7.42 20.75 -15.79
CA THR A 52 -7.08 21.37 -17.08
C THR A 52 -7.77 20.55 -18.18
N PRO A 53 -8.88 21.02 -18.77
CA PRO A 53 -9.68 20.24 -19.70
C PRO A 53 -9.00 20.03 -21.07
N LEU A 54 -8.36 21.08 -21.58
CA LEU A 54 -7.71 21.09 -22.90
C LEU A 54 -6.21 20.99 -22.76
N HIS A 55 -5.57 20.22 -23.64
CA HIS A 55 -4.11 20.19 -23.69
C HIS A 55 -3.57 21.56 -24.15
N PRO A 56 -2.63 22.20 -23.41
CA PRO A 56 -2.27 23.60 -23.63
C PRO A 56 -1.62 23.87 -24.99
N GLN A 57 -0.95 22.88 -25.57
CA GLN A 57 -0.26 23.01 -26.85
C GLN A 57 -1.11 22.56 -28.04
N THR A 58 -1.79 21.40 -27.92
CA THR A 58 -2.51 20.77 -29.03
C THR A 58 -3.96 21.21 -29.12
N ARG A 59 -4.50 21.81 -28.04
CA ARG A 59 -5.92 22.22 -27.89
C ARG A 59 -6.91 21.07 -27.97
N GLU A 60 -6.43 19.84 -27.96
CA GLU A 60 -7.27 18.65 -27.93
C GLU A 60 -7.94 18.51 -26.56
N TRP A 61 -9.16 17.96 -26.57
CA TRP A 61 -9.83 17.51 -25.37
C TRP A 61 -9.03 16.38 -24.73
N LYS A 62 -8.26 16.73 -23.70
CA LYS A 62 -7.42 15.79 -22.97
C LYS A 62 -7.36 16.21 -21.51
N PRO A 63 -8.45 15.98 -20.75
CA PRO A 63 -8.53 16.45 -19.39
C PRO A 63 -7.45 15.83 -18.53
N SER A 64 -6.91 16.64 -17.62
CA SER A 64 -6.00 16.20 -16.57
C SER A 64 -6.36 16.92 -15.28
N ALA A 65 -6.07 16.31 -14.15
CA ALA A 65 -6.33 16.91 -12.84
C ALA A 65 -5.13 16.75 -11.92
N LEU A 66 -4.83 17.79 -11.17
CA LEU A 66 -3.99 17.72 -9.98
C LEU A 66 -4.89 17.77 -8.76
N LEU A 67 -4.82 16.77 -7.90
CA LEU A 67 -5.67 16.59 -6.74
C LEU A 67 -4.82 16.61 -5.47
N THR A 68 -5.24 17.40 -4.50
CA THR A 68 -4.74 17.34 -3.12
C THR A 68 -5.88 16.83 -2.26
N LEU A 69 -5.77 15.57 -1.84
CA LEU A 69 -6.77 14.84 -1.09
C LEU A 69 -6.28 14.60 0.33
N THR A 70 -7.20 14.42 1.26
CA THR A 70 -6.93 14.03 2.64
C THR A 70 -7.98 13.00 3.04
N LEU A 71 -7.51 11.80 3.41
CA LEU A 71 -8.33 10.85 4.15
C LEU A 71 -8.26 11.19 5.63
N ALA A 72 -9.41 11.44 6.24
CA ALA A 72 -9.47 11.85 7.63
C ALA A 72 -9.06 10.72 8.57
N LYS A 73 -8.43 11.08 9.70
CA LYS A 73 -8.23 10.21 10.84
C LYS A 73 -9.54 9.49 11.21
N GLY A 74 -9.44 8.21 11.52
CA GLY A 74 -10.60 7.36 11.81
C GLY A 74 -11.23 6.71 10.58
N SER A 75 -10.88 7.14 9.35
CA SER A 75 -11.24 6.39 8.14
C SER A 75 -10.71 4.95 8.25
N ILE A 76 -11.55 3.99 7.91
CA ILE A 76 -11.28 2.56 7.97
C ILE A 76 -10.95 2.06 6.58
N LEU A 77 -9.74 1.53 6.41
CA LEU A 77 -9.34 0.78 5.23
C LEU A 77 -9.22 -0.68 5.67
N GLY A 78 -10.04 -1.60 5.15
CA GLY A 78 -10.02 -2.99 5.58
C GLY A 78 -10.33 -3.18 7.06
N GLY A 79 -9.46 -3.89 7.78
CA GLY A 79 -9.44 -4.04 9.23
C GLY A 79 -10.21 -5.23 9.78
N GLN A 80 -11.06 -5.86 8.98
CA GLN A 80 -11.85 -7.03 9.39
C GLN A 80 -11.23 -8.37 9.01
N GLN A 81 -10.19 -8.35 8.16
CA GLN A 81 -9.43 -9.54 7.78
C GLN A 81 -8.02 -9.44 8.34
N THR A 82 -7.42 -10.58 8.66
CA THR A 82 -5.99 -10.64 8.91
C THR A 82 -5.22 -11.07 7.67
N ILE A 83 -3.89 -10.89 7.70
CA ILE A 83 -3.00 -11.42 6.66
C ILE A 83 -3.22 -12.94 6.50
N GLY A 84 -3.47 -13.66 7.60
CA GLY A 84 -3.82 -15.08 7.59
C GLY A 84 -5.09 -15.41 6.81
N ASP A 85 -6.14 -14.58 6.93
CA ASP A 85 -7.39 -14.75 6.19
C ASP A 85 -7.23 -14.53 4.67
N ALA A 86 -6.28 -13.68 4.26
CA ALA A 86 -6.08 -13.28 2.86
C ALA A 86 -5.01 -14.09 2.10
N ALA A 87 -3.86 -14.39 2.72
CA ALA A 87 -2.68 -14.90 2.02
C ALA A 87 -2.52 -16.44 2.07
N GLY A 88 -3.41 -17.18 2.73
CA GLY A 88 -3.49 -18.64 2.62
C GLY A 88 -2.17 -19.39 2.87
N LYS A 89 -1.85 -20.38 2.01
CA LYS A 89 -0.73 -21.33 2.21
C LYS A 89 0.67 -20.70 2.13
N ASP A 90 0.82 -19.53 1.51
CA ASP A 90 2.13 -18.91 1.27
C ASP A 90 2.76 -18.32 2.53
N LEU A 91 1.95 -18.01 3.56
CA LEU A 91 2.43 -17.58 4.88
C LEU A 91 3.11 -18.68 5.68
N ARG A 92 2.81 -19.96 5.42
CA ARG A 92 3.40 -21.08 6.16
C ARG A 92 4.93 -21.13 6.01
N LYS A 93 5.45 -20.68 4.87
CA LYS A 93 6.89 -20.58 4.66
C LYS A 93 7.53 -19.53 5.57
N LEU A 94 6.80 -18.46 5.93
CA LEU A 94 7.29 -17.43 6.85
C LEU A 94 7.23 -17.92 8.30
N GLU A 95 6.23 -18.73 8.66
CA GLU A 95 6.13 -19.38 9.97
C GLU A 95 7.34 -20.29 10.26
N GLU A 96 7.90 -20.98 9.24
CA GLU A 96 9.13 -21.77 9.37
C GLU A 96 10.33 -20.93 9.87
N PHE A 97 10.31 -19.63 9.57
CA PHE A 97 11.31 -18.66 10.03
C PHE A 97 10.89 -17.90 11.29
N GLY A 98 9.80 -18.30 11.95
CA GLY A 98 9.24 -17.63 13.13
C GLY A 98 8.55 -16.30 12.82
N ILE A 99 8.29 -15.99 11.55
CA ILE A 99 7.59 -14.79 11.11
C ILE A 99 6.10 -15.13 11.03
N ASP A 100 5.40 -14.99 12.15
CA ASP A 100 3.94 -15.13 12.20
C ASP A 100 3.25 -13.78 11.92
N LEU A 101 2.78 -13.64 10.68
CA LEU A 101 1.97 -12.51 10.23
C LEU A 101 0.47 -12.84 10.23
N ALA A 102 0.07 -14.09 10.49
CA ALA A 102 -1.32 -14.53 10.40
C ALA A 102 -2.30 -13.70 11.25
N PRO A 103 -1.97 -13.22 12.47
CA PRO A 103 -2.88 -12.41 13.27
C PRO A 103 -2.83 -10.91 12.96
N VAL A 104 -1.97 -10.46 12.04
CA VAL A 104 -1.85 -9.03 11.71
C VAL A 104 -3.10 -8.59 10.92
N PRO A 105 -3.87 -7.59 11.39
CA PRO A 105 -5.00 -7.08 10.64
C PRO A 105 -4.53 -6.45 9.33
N ILE A 106 -5.24 -6.69 8.23
CA ILE A 106 -5.04 -5.97 6.97
C ILE A 106 -5.90 -4.72 7.04
N GLY A 107 -5.27 -3.65 7.50
CA GLY A 107 -5.76 -2.29 7.55
C GLY A 107 -6.22 -1.92 8.95
N GLY A 108 -7.28 -1.15 9.05
CA GLY A 108 -7.82 -0.63 10.30
C GLY A 108 -8.12 0.87 10.22
N PRO A 109 -8.43 1.49 11.36
CA PRO A 109 -8.67 2.91 11.43
C PRO A 109 -7.35 3.68 11.31
N LEU A 110 -7.33 4.69 10.43
CA LEU A 110 -6.22 5.62 10.34
C LEU A 110 -6.01 6.36 11.67
N GLN A 111 -4.78 6.37 12.16
CA GLN A 111 -4.40 7.02 13.42
C GLN A 111 -4.23 8.54 13.29
N GLN A 112 -4.05 9.02 12.05
CA GLN A 112 -3.89 10.42 11.68
C GLN A 112 -4.43 10.65 10.26
N ASP A 113 -4.61 11.92 9.91
CA ASP A 113 -4.97 12.31 8.54
C ASP A 113 -3.88 11.84 7.56
N ALA A 114 -4.31 11.27 6.44
CA ALA A 114 -3.43 10.81 5.37
C ALA A 114 -3.55 11.74 4.15
N PRO A 115 -2.62 12.70 3.98
CA PRO A 115 -2.59 13.55 2.80
C PRO A 115 -2.13 12.72 1.59
N ILE A 116 -2.83 12.91 0.47
CA ILE A 116 -2.57 12.22 -0.78
C ILE A 116 -2.53 13.26 -1.89
N GLN A 117 -1.39 13.40 -2.53
CA GLN A 117 -1.29 14.16 -3.77
C GLN A 117 -1.41 13.18 -4.93
N ALA A 118 -2.33 13.44 -5.85
CA ALA A 118 -2.58 12.59 -6.99
C ALA A 118 -2.72 13.40 -8.27
N ARG A 119 -2.19 12.87 -9.37
CA ARG A 119 -2.39 13.40 -10.71
C ARG A 119 -3.23 12.43 -11.50
N TRP A 120 -4.38 12.88 -11.99
CA TRP A 120 -5.18 12.13 -12.92
C TRP A 120 -4.87 12.55 -14.35
N VAL A 121 -4.51 11.61 -15.22
CA VAL A 121 -4.24 11.85 -16.64
C VAL A 121 -4.50 10.58 -17.45
N ASN A 122 -5.20 10.71 -18.58
CA ASN A 122 -5.53 9.59 -19.48
C ASN A 122 -6.18 8.39 -18.78
N GLY A 123 -7.08 8.62 -17.82
CA GLY A 123 -7.78 7.57 -17.08
C GLY A 123 -7.01 7.00 -15.87
N ALA A 124 -5.71 7.25 -15.76
CA ALA A 124 -4.89 6.79 -14.65
C ALA A 124 -4.76 7.86 -13.56
N LEU A 125 -4.94 7.45 -12.31
CA LEU A 125 -4.54 8.18 -11.11
C LEU A 125 -3.10 7.79 -10.75
N ILE A 126 -2.21 8.76 -10.69
CA ILE A 126 -0.78 8.58 -10.42
C ILE A 126 -0.44 9.33 -9.14
N LEU A 127 0.35 8.73 -8.26
CA LEU A 127 0.88 9.37 -7.07
C LEU A 127 2.23 10.03 -7.41
N PRO A 128 2.31 11.35 -7.69
CA PRO A 128 3.59 12.02 -7.94
C PRO A 128 4.54 11.95 -6.75
N GLN A 129 3.97 11.91 -5.55
CA GLN A 129 4.68 11.78 -4.28
C GLN A 129 4.19 10.52 -3.56
N GLY A 130 5.01 10.00 -2.65
CA GLY A 130 4.56 8.90 -1.81
C GLY A 130 3.50 9.38 -0.82
N CYS A 131 2.67 8.46 -0.34
CA CYS A 131 1.70 8.74 0.73
C CYS A 131 1.88 7.72 1.86
N LEU A 132 1.52 8.13 3.08
CA LEU A 132 1.68 7.34 4.29
C LEU A 132 0.32 7.16 4.98
N PHE A 133 0.00 5.91 5.27
CA PHE A 133 -1.13 5.51 6.09
C PHE A 133 -0.61 4.95 7.40
N VAL A 134 -1.08 5.47 8.53
CA VAL A 134 -0.65 5.04 9.86
C VAL A 134 -1.80 4.28 10.50
N PHE A 135 -1.61 2.99 10.76
CA PHE A 135 -2.53 2.11 11.47
C PHE A 135 -1.99 1.82 12.88
N PRO A 136 -2.78 1.21 13.78
CA PRO A 136 -2.33 0.89 15.14
C PRO A 136 -1.03 0.07 15.17
N ASP A 137 -0.98 -1.00 14.37
CA ASP A 137 0.08 -2.01 14.46
C ASP A 137 1.22 -1.79 13.45
N TYR A 138 1.03 -0.93 12.45
CA TYR A 138 1.98 -0.73 11.37
C TYR A 138 1.65 0.51 10.52
N GLU A 139 2.60 0.91 9.68
CA GLU A 139 2.47 1.95 8.68
C GLU A 139 2.50 1.34 7.28
N VAL A 140 1.74 1.91 6.35
CA VAL A 140 1.80 1.59 4.92
C VAL A 140 2.20 2.83 4.15
N ALA A 141 3.32 2.77 3.44
CA ALA A 141 3.73 3.80 2.51
C ALA A 141 3.53 3.32 1.07
N LEU A 142 2.89 4.14 0.24
CA LEU A 142 2.92 3.97 -1.22
C LEU A 142 4.07 4.78 -1.79
N ALA A 143 4.85 4.19 -2.68
CA ALA A 143 5.99 4.88 -3.30
C ALA A 143 5.52 5.86 -4.38
N PRO A 144 6.30 6.91 -4.66
CA PRO A 144 6.08 7.77 -5.82
C PRO A 144 5.97 6.96 -7.11
N LYS A 145 5.16 7.46 -8.06
CA LYS A 145 4.82 6.83 -9.34
C LYS A 145 3.93 5.60 -9.27
N SER A 146 3.52 5.16 -8.08
CA SER A 146 2.41 4.20 -7.94
C SER A 146 1.18 4.76 -8.64
N TRP A 147 0.46 3.91 -9.38
CA TRP A 147 -0.67 4.33 -10.20
C TRP A 147 -1.76 3.26 -10.29
N LEU A 148 -2.97 3.70 -10.58
CA LEU A 148 -4.10 2.84 -10.90
C LEU A 148 -4.97 3.48 -11.98
N ASP A 149 -5.54 2.66 -12.84
CA ASP A 149 -6.50 3.01 -13.88
C ASP A 149 -7.74 2.13 -13.67
N THR A 150 -8.77 2.71 -13.06
CA THR A 150 -10.03 2.01 -12.79
C THR A 150 -10.81 1.72 -14.07
N GLY A 151 -10.60 2.50 -15.14
CA GLY A 151 -11.29 2.31 -16.42
C GLY A 151 -10.76 1.11 -17.19
N ARG A 152 -9.47 0.81 -17.04
CA ARG A 152 -8.82 -0.37 -17.63
C ARG A 152 -8.66 -1.54 -16.67
N ASP A 153 -9.12 -1.41 -15.43
CA ASP A 153 -8.92 -2.41 -14.38
C ASP A 153 -7.43 -2.80 -14.26
N THR A 154 -6.55 -1.79 -14.14
CA THR A 154 -5.10 -2.04 -14.03
C THR A 154 -4.43 -1.17 -12.99
N HIS A 155 -3.40 -1.70 -12.32
CA HIS A 155 -2.59 -0.91 -11.40
C HIS A 155 -1.14 -1.40 -11.31
N GLU A 156 -0.32 -0.53 -10.74
CA GLU A 156 1.01 -0.83 -10.22
C GLU A 156 1.23 0.02 -8.96
N LEU A 157 1.31 -0.66 -7.81
CA LEU A 157 1.53 -0.04 -6.52
C LEU A 157 2.79 -0.65 -5.90
N ASP A 158 3.74 0.22 -5.57
CA ASP A 158 4.91 -0.12 -4.77
C ASP A 158 4.60 0.25 -3.31
N ILE A 159 4.52 -0.75 -2.45
CA ILE A 159 4.02 -0.65 -1.09
C ILE A 159 5.13 -1.03 -0.11
N ARG A 160 5.34 -0.21 0.92
CA ARG A 160 6.18 -0.55 2.07
C ARG A 160 5.33 -0.63 3.33
N LEU A 161 5.32 -1.81 3.95
CA LEU A 161 4.79 -2.01 5.29
C LEU A 161 5.92 -1.80 6.30
N SER A 162 5.71 -0.99 7.33
CA SER A 162 6.64 -0.80 8.45
C SER A 162 5.97 -1.20 9.75
N CYS A 163 6.51 -2.17 10.47
CA CYS A 163 5.92 -2.64 11.72
C CYS A 163 5.99 -1.56 12.81
N GLY A 164 4.91 -1.42 13.56
CA GLY A 164 4.90 -0.69 14.82
C GLY A 164 5.61 -1.47 15.94
N PRO A 165 5.83 -0.86 17.11
CA PRO A 165 6.62 -1.45 18.19
C PRO A 165 6.12 -2.83 18.64
N GLU A 166 4.81 -2.98 18.87
CA GLU A 166 4.24 -4.24 19.37
C GLU A 166 4.37 -5.37 18.34
N LEU A 167 4.04 -5.09 17.08
CA LEU A 167 4.20 -6.05 15.99
C LEU A 167 5.68 -6.43 15.80
N GLN A 168 6.56 -5.45 15.90
CA GLN A 168 8.00 -5.66 15.79
C GLN A 168 8.51 -6.58 16.92
N GLU A 169 8.20 -6.30 18.18
CA GLU A 169 8.62 -7.16 19.30
C GLU A 169 8.12 -8.59 19.15
N ARG A 170 6.88 -8.77 18.70
CA ARG A 170 6.30 -10.10 18.46
C ARG A 170 7.07 -10.85 17.37
N LEU A 171 7.38 -10.20 16.24
CA LEU A 171 8.16 -10.79 15.16
C LEU A 171 9.61 -11.07 15.56
N HIS A 172 10.26 -10.17 16.31
CA HIS A 172 11.60 -10.40 16.85
C HIS A 172 11.63 -11.63 17.76
N THR A 173 10.64 -11.77 18.64
CA THR A 173 10.52 -12.92 19.55
C THR A 173 10.30 -14.21 18.77
N GLY A 174 9.44 -14.18 17.75
CA GLY A 174 9.20 -15.33 16.86
C GLY A 174 10.46 -15.77 16.11
N ILE A 175 11.16 -14.83 15.47
CA ILE A 175 12.41 -15.12 14.73
C ILE A 175 13.51 -15.64 15.67
N ALA A 176 13.65 -15.06 16.86
CA ALA A 176 14.64 -15.49 17.85
C ALA A 176 14.34 -16.88 18.44
N GLY A 177 13.05 -17.21 18.58
CA GLY A 177 12.58 -18.52 19.05
C GLY A 177 12.59 -19.61 17.98
N ALA A 178 12.69 -19.24 16.70
CA ALA A 178 12.79 -20.19 15.61
C ALA A 178 14.13 -20.95 15.66
N ARG A 179 14.13 -22.23 15.26
CA ARG A 179 15.31 -23.11 15.27
C ARG A 179 16.29 -22.80 14.13
N LEU A 180 16.54 -21.51 13.86
CA LEU A 180 17.34 -21.01 12.74
C LEU A 180 18.81 -20.76 13.10
N GLY A 181 19.14 -20.74 14.40
CA GLY A 181 20.46 -20.34 14.89
C GLY A 181 20.59 -18.81 15.07
N ARG A 182 21.35 -18.39 16.08
CA ARG A 182 21.41 -16.97 16.51
C ARG A 182 21.93 -16.02 15.43
N ASP A 183 22.92 -16.45 14.65
CA ASP A 183 23.53 -15.59 13.63
C ASP A 183 22.60 -15.40 12.42
N PHE A 184 21.85 -16.45 12.03
CA PHE A 184 20.83 -16.34 10.99
C PHE A 184 19.68 -15.43 11.42
N ALA A 185 19.17 -15.61 12.65
CA ALA A 185 18.10 -14.77 13.19
C ALA A 185 18.49 -13.27 13.19
N ARG A 186 19.72 -12.95 13.62
CA ARG A 186 20.23 -11.57 13.53
C ARG A 186 20.35 -11.07 12.10
N GLY A 187 20.87 -11.90 11.19
CA GLY A 187 21.01 -11.55 9.77
C GLY A 187 19.67 -11.23 9.11
N LEU A 188 18.64 -12.04 9.40
CA LEU A 188 17.28 -11.84 8.90
C LEU A 188 16.66 -10.56 9.43
N ILE A 189 16.74 -10.32 10.74
CA ILE A 189 16.27 -9.08 11.37
C ILE A 189 16.98 -7.87 10.76
N ALA A 190 18.31 -7.92 10.61
CA ALA A 190 19.08 -6.83 10.01
C ALA A 190 18.69 -6.58 8.54
N ALA A 191 18.43 -7.63 7.78
CA ALA A 191 18.06 -7.51 6.37
C ALA A 191 16.67 -6.87 6.17
N LEU A 192 15.71 -7.19 7.04
CA LEU A 192 14.34 -6.67 7.01
C LEU A 192 14.20 -5.30 7.69
N SER A 193 15.20 -4.89 8.48
CA SER A 193 15.15 -3.62 9.20
C SER A 193 15.42 -2.42 8.28
N ASP A 194 14.67 -1.33 8.49
CA ASP A 194 15.02 -0.03 7.94
C ASP A 194 16.16 0.64 8.72
N LYS A 195 16.57 1.84 8.29
CA LYS A 195 17.64 2.62 8.95
C LYS A 195 17.30 3.00 10.40
N ARG A 196 16.03 2.92 10.80
CA ARG A 196 15.55 3.20 12.16
C ARG A 196 15.42 1.92 12.99
N GLY A 197 15.79 0.77 12.43
CA GLY A 197 15.70 -0.54 13.07
C GLY A 197 14.28 -1.12 13.06
N ARG A 198 13.34 -0.58 12.28
CA ARG A 198 11.98 -1.13 12.18
C ARG A 198 11.93 -2.23 11.14
N LEU A 199 11.28 -3.35 11.44
CA LEU A 199 11.02 -4.38 10.44
C LEU A 199 10.12 -3.82 9.34
N THR A 200 10.54 -4.01 8.09
CA THR A 200 9.84 -3.51 6.91
C THR A 200 9.71 -4.58 5.84
N PHE A 201 8.58 -4.60 5.17
CA PHE A 201 8.27 -5.50 4.07
C PHE A 201 7.90 -4.69 2.84
N ASP A 202 8.64 -4.86 1.75
CA ASP A 202 8.32 -4.23 0.47
C ASP A 202 7.49 -5.19 -0.36
N ILE A 203 6.42 -4.68 -0.97
CA ILE A 203 5.41 -5.43 -1.69
C ILE A 203 5.13 -4.69 -2.99
N LYS A 204 5.11 -5.41 -4.11
CA LYS A 204 4.64 -4.90 -5.39
C LYS A 204 3.27 -5.51 -5.67
N SER A 205 2.29 -4.66 -5.93
CA SER A 205 0.96 -5.07 -6.36
C SER A 205 0.76 -4.61 -7.80
N ARG A 206 0.47 -5.53 -8.71
CA ARG A 206 0.35 -5.24 -10.15
C ARG A 206 -0.77 -6.03 -10.80
N GLY A 207 -1.17 -5.62 -12.00
CA GLY A 207 -2.13 -6.38 -12.81
C GLY A 207 -3.53 -5.82 -12.64
N SER A 208 -4.53 -6.70 -12.52
CA SER A 208 -5.94 -6.31 -12.39
C SER A 208 -6.26 -5.79 -11.00
N LEU A 209 -7.11 -4.76 -10.87
CA LEU A 209 -7.60 -4.31 -9.55
C LEU A 209 -8.52 -5.36 -8.93
N SER A 210 -9.25 -6.11 -9.76
CA SER A 210 -10.16 -7.18 -9.32
C SER A 210 -9.45 -8.48 -8.90
N ASP A 211 -8.29 -8.76 -9.49
CA ASP A 211 -7.42 -9.90 -9.15
C ASP A 211 -5.94 -9.46 -9.10
N PRO A 212 -5.54 -8.74 -8.04
CA PRO A 212 -4.21 -8.15 -7.96
C PRO A 212 -3.15 -9.23 -7.75
N LYS A 213 -2.10 -9.20 -8.59
CA LYS A 213 -0.90 -9.99 -8.33
C LYS A 213 -0.03 -9.27 -7.31
N VAL A 214 0.02 -9.82 -6.11
CA VAL A 214 0.82 -9.29 -4.99
C VAL A 214 2.07 -10.14 -4.83
N THR A 215 3.25 -9.51 -4.91
CA THR A 215 4.55 -10.19 -4.77
C THR A 215 5.46 -9.43 -3.80
N PRO A 216 6.19 -10.11 -2.92
CA PRO A 216 7.24 -9.47 -2.14
C PRO A 216 8.34 -8.87 -3.04
N ASP A 217 8.81 -7.67 -2.71
CA ASP A 217 9.99 -7.07 -3.34
C ASP A 217 11.24 -7.39 -2.52
N THR A 218 11.97 -8.42 -2.95
CA THR A 218 13.10 -8.97 -2.19
C THR A 218 14.41 -8.24 -2.48
N ASP A 219 14.48 -7.37 -3.49
CA ASP A 219 15.71 -6.72 -3.93
C ASP A 219 16.44 -5.97 -2.81
N ARG A 220 15.69 -5.24 -1.97
CA ARG A 220 16.27 -4.50 -0.83
C ARG A 220 16.72 -5.45 0.28
N ALA A 221 15.88 -6.40 0.66
CA ALA A 221 16.21 -7.38 1.69
C ALA A 221 17.47 -8.18 1.28
N LEU A 222 17.55 -8.61 0.03
CA LEU A 222 18.72 -9.30 -0.54
C LEU A 222 19.97 -8.41 -0.54
N LYS A 223 19.87 -7.14 -0.96
CA LYS A 223 20.99 -6.20 -0.89
C LYS A 223 21.48 -5.98 0.53
N ASN A 224 20.56 -5.79 1.48
CA ASN A 224 20.90 -5.62 2.89
C ASN A 224 21.58 -6.88 3.45
N LEU A 225 21.05 -8.06 3.11
CA LEU A 225 21.62 -9.35 3.49
C LEU A 225 23.03 -9.56 2.91
N MET A 226 23.25 -9.17 1.66
CA MET A 226 24.57 -9.23 1.00
C MET A 226 25.57 -8.21 1.56
N SER A 227 25.09 -7.05 2.04
CA SER A 227 25.92 -6.01 2.64
C SER A 227 26.25 -6.27 4.11
N GLY A 228 25.50 -7.13 4.78
CA GLY A 228 25.77 -7.56 6.15
C GLY A 228 27.04 -8.41 6.20
N GLN A 229 28.04 -7.97 6.97
CA GLN A 229 29.24 -8.76 7.24
C GLN A 229 28.85 -10.10 7.88
N GLY A 230 28.97 -11.21 7.14
CA GLY A 230 28.84 -12.57 7.67
C GLY A 230 27.97 -13.58 6.91
N LEU A 231 27.28 -13.21 5.81
CA LEU A 231 26.27 -14.07 5.17
C LEU A 231 26.65 -14.73 3.83
N GLY A 232 27.93 -14.66 3.41
CA GLY A 232 28.39 -15.23 2.13
C GLY A 232 28.09 -16.73 1.93
N ASP A 233 28.04 -17.51 3.01
CA ASP A 233 27.69 -18.94 2.97
C ASP A 233 26.19 -19.23 3.12
N LEU A 234 25.39 -18.27 3.58
CA LEU A 234 23.95 -18.43 3.85
C LEU A 234 23.08 -18.26 2.60
N LEU A 235 23.55 -17.52 1.60
CA LEU A 235 22.87 -17.37 0.30
C LEU A 235 22.76 -18.68 -0.49
N LYS A 236 23.64 -19.66 -0.23
CA LYS A 236 23.59 -20.99 -0.85
C LYS A 236 22.37 -21.82 -0.40
N GLY A 237 21.80 -21.52 0.77
CA GLY A 237 20.60 -22.19 1.27
C GLY A 237 19.28 -21.59 0.76
N PHE A 238 19.29 -20.30 0.37
CA PHE A 238 18.11 -19.57 -0.06
C PHE A 238 17.83 -19.68 -1.57
N LEU A 239 18.84 -20.06 -2.36
CA LEU A 239 18.77 -20.22 -3.82
C LEU A 239 18.51 -21.67 -4.26
N LYS A 240 18.06 -22.54 -3.35
CA LYS A 240 17.61 -23.91 -3.65
C LYS A 240 16.13 -24.08 -3.36
#